data_AF-A0A970VDB0-F1
#
_entry.id   AF-A0A970VDB0-F1
#
_cell.length_a   1.000
_cell.length_b   1.000
_cell.length_c   1.000
_cell.angle_alpha   90.00
_cell.angle_beta   90.00
_cell.angle_gamma   90.00
#
_symmetry.space_group_name_H-M   'P 1'
#
loop_
_entity.id
_entity.type
_entity.pdbx_description
1 polymer ?
#
loop_
_entity_poly.entity_id
_entity_poly.type
_entity_poly.pdbx_seq_one_letter_code
_entity_poly.pdbx_strand_id
1 'polypeptide(L)' 'DKYLVWYNERRIKLSLGAISPIEYRQSLGLTA' A
#
# COMPACT_ATOMS: atom_id res chain seq x y z
N ASP A 1 5.57 -15.34 4.45
CA ASP A 1 6.35 -14.08 4.38
C ASP A 1 6.65 -13.52 3.01
N LYS A 2 7.31 -14.25 2.09
CA LYS A 2 7.69 -13.68 0.78
C LYS A 2 6.52 -13.12 -0.06
N TYR A 3 5.36 -13.78 -0.03
CA TYR A 3 4.19 -13.35 -0.79
C TYR A 3 3.63 -12.02 -0.30
N LEU A 4 3.64 -11.79 1.02
CA LEU A 4 3.07 -10.59 1.64
C LEU A 4 3.97 -9.37 1.41
N VAL A 5 5.29 -9.57 1.47
CA VAL A 5 6.30 -8.58 1.09
C VAL A 5 6.18 -8.23 -0.41
N TRP A 6 6.18 -9.24 -1.28
CA TRP A 6 6.06 -9.05 -2.73
C TRP A 6 4.75 -8.37 -3.14
N TYR A 7 3.64 -8.72 -2.49
CA TYR A 7 2.32 -8.13 -2.73
C TYR A 7 2.29 -6.67 -2.28
N ASN A 8 2.81 -6.35 -1.09
CA ASN A 8 2.92 -4.97 -0.59
C ASN A 8 3.83 -4.11 -1.47
N GLU A 9 4.91 -4.67 -2.01
CA GLU A 9 5.86 -3.96 -2.87
C GLU A 9 5.34 -3.76 -4.29
N ARG A 10 4.66 -4.74 -4.89
CA ARG A 10 4.22 -4.68 -6.31
C ARG A 10 2.86 -4.02 -6.52
N ARG A 11 1.91 -4.11 -5.59
CA ARG A 11 0.53 -3.63 -5.83
C ARG A 11 0.31 -2.16 -5.53
N ILE A 12 1.06 -1.59 -4.59
CA ILE A 12 0.74 -0.24 -4.12
C ILE A 12 1.22 0.85 -5.09
N LYS A 13 2.34 0.69 -5.77
CA LYS A 13 2.88 1.79 -6.60
C LYS A 13 2.13 2.03 -7.93
N LEU A 14 1.47 1.01 -8.49
CA LEU A 14 0.80 1.10 -9.81
C LEU A 14 -0.70 1.36 -9.70
N SER A 15 -1.38 0.83 -8.69
CA SER A 15 -2.84 0.92 -8.57
C SER A 15 -3.33 2.14 -7.78
N LEU A 16 -2.45 2.80 -7.03
CA LEU A 16 -2.78 3.94 -6.19
C LEU A 16 -2.59 5.31 -6.86
N GLY A 17 -2.33 5.36 -8.17
CA GLY A 17 -2.17 6.64 -8.88
C GLY A 17 -1.02 7.49 -8.35
N ALA A 18 0.12 6.84 -8.03
CA ALA A 18 1.30 7.42 -7.38
C ALA A 18 1.16 7.79 -5.89
N ILE A 19 0.08 7.38 -5.22
CA ILE A 19 -0.06 7.53 -3.75
C ILE A 19 0.75 6.44 -3.03
N SER A 20 1.43 6.83 -1.94
CA SER A 20 2.26 5.92 -1.15
C SER A 20 1.40 4.95 -0.30
N PRO A 21 1.95 3.79 0.10
CA PRO A 21 1.22 2.82 0.93
C PRO A 21 0.65 3.40 2.23
N ILE A 22 1.36 4.35 2.81
CA ILE A 22 0.99 4.97 4.08
C ILE A 22 -0.14 5.97 3.87
N GLU A 23 -0.08 6.80 2.83
CA GLU A 23 -1.16 7.73 2.47
C GLU A 23 -2.44 6.99 2.10
N TYR A 24 -2.34 5.85 1.42
CA TYR A 24 -3.50 5.00 1.17
C TYR A 24 -4.10 4.45 2.48
N ARG A 25 -3.28 3.95 3.40
CA ARG A 25 -3.77 3.48 4.71
C ARG A 25 -4.37 4.61 5.56
N GLN A 26 -3.81 5.82 5.48
CA GLN A 26 -4.36 7.01 6.11
C GLN A 26 -5.72 7.39 5.51
N SER A 27 -5.85 7.36 4.17
CA SER A 27 -7.14 7.61 3.49
C SER A 27 -8.23 6.59 3.85
N LEU A 28 -7.83 5.36 4.20
CA LEU A 28 -8.75 4.30 4.65
C LEU A 28 -9.06 4.38 6.16
N GLY A 29 -8.47 5.31 6.91
CA GLY A 29 -8.65 5.40 8.37
C GLY A 29 -8.08 4.20 9.13
N LEU A 30 -7.15 3.45 8.52
CA LEU A 30 -6.52 2.26 9.10
C LEU A 30 -5.25 2.58 9.89
N THR A 31 -4.85 3.85 9.94
CA THR A 31 -3.76 4.33 10.79
C THR A 31 -4.35 4.90 12.08
N ALA A 32 -4.14 4.19 13.18
CA ALA A 32 -4.24 4.74 14.54
C ALA A 32 -2.96 5.53 14.88
#